data_AF-Q6W166-F1
#
_entry.id   AF-Q6W166-F1
#
_cell.length_a   1.000
_cell.length_b   1.000
_cell.length_c   1.000
_cell.angle_alpha   90.00
_cell.angle_beta   90.00
_cell.angle_gamma   90.00
#
_symmetry.space_group_name_H-M   'P 1'
#
loop_
_entity.id
_entity.type
_entity.pdbx_description
1 polymer ?
#
loop_
_entity_poly.entity_id
_entity_poly.type
_entity_poly.pdbx_seq_one_letter_code
_entity_poly.pdbx_strand_id
1 'polypeptide(L)'
;MTTKILALTDALGNLVRFELLLGHRFDTVGVEPLIEGIDFGGLIADKAFDSDAIIADLNARGAKIVISQHPRRDKPNDASRHRARGVH
;
A
#
# COMPACT_ATOMS: atom_id res chain seq x y z
N MET A 1 -1.53 -15.30 -20.65
CA MET A 1 -0.55 -14.78 -19.68
C MET A 1 -1.04 -13.44 -19.17
N THR A 2 -0.98 -13.17 -17.87
CA THR A 2 -1.33 -11.86 -17.30
C THR A 2 -0.09 -11.24 -16.66
N THR A 3 0.06 -9.92 -16.78
CA THR A 3 1.10 -9.14 -16.11
C THR A 3 0.40 -8.03 -15.36
N LYS A 4 0.75 -7.83 -14.09
CA LYS A 4 0.29 -6.71 -13.29
C LYS A 4 1.39 -5.66 -13.19
N ILE A 5 0.98 -4.39 -13.18
CA ILE A 5 1.87 -3.26 -12.96
C ILE A 5 1.47 -2.65 -11.62
N LEU A 6 2.38 -2.64 -10.67
CA LEU A 6 2.25 -1.84 -9.45
C LEU A 6 2.97 -0.54 -9.69
N ALA A 7 2.35 0.59 -9.39
CA ALA A 7 2.93 1.91 -9.58
C ALA A 7 2.84 2.70 -8.29
N LEU A 8 3.94 3.38 -7.96
CA LEU A 8 4.01 4.37 -6.91
C LEU A 8 4.12 5.74 -7.55
N THR A 9 3.23 6.63 -7.14
CA THR A 9 3.26 8.04 -7.54
C THR A 9 3.50 8.93 -6.35
N ASP A 10 4.03 10.12 -6.59
CA ASP A 10 3.99 11.18 -5.60
C ASP A 10 2.55 11.76 -5.48
N ALA A 11 2.37 12.73 -4.60
CA ALA A 11 1.09 13.37 -4.36
C ALA A 11 0.58 14.22 -5.55
N LEU A 12 1.44 14.56 -6.51
CA LEU A 12 1.09 15.30 -7.73
C LEU A 12 0.77 14.35 -8.91
N GLY A 13 0.96 13.04 -8.73
CA GLY A 13 0.73 12.03 -9.75
C GLY A 13 1.94 11.73 -10.62
N ASN A 14 3.14 12.21 -10.28
CA ASN A 14 4.36 11.85 -10.99
C ASN A 14 4.74 10.41 -10.64
N LEU A 15 5.07 9.60 -11.64
CA LEU A 15 5.52 8.23 -11.43
C LEU A 15 6.90 8.23 -10.76
N VAL A 16 7.00 7.59 -9.59
CA VAL A 16 8.23 7.45 -8.81
C VAL A 16 8.91 6.11 -9.09
N ARG A 17 8.13 5.02 -9.03
CA ARG A 17 8.62 3.66 -9.27
C ARG A 17 7.46 2.78 -9.74
N PHE A 18 7.77 1.74 -10.50
CA PHE A 18 6.81 0.68 -10.79
C PHE A 18 7.48 -0.69 -10.74
N GLU A 19 6.68 -1.71 -10.42
CA GLU A 19 7.09 -3.10 -10.36
C GLU A 19 6.20 -3.95 -11.28
N LEU A 20 6.83 -4.85 -12.06
CA LEU A 20 6.12 -5.77 -12.94
C LEU A 20 6.01 -7.14 -12.27
N LEU A 21 4.77 -7.55 -11.98
CA LEU A 21 4.49 -8.89 -11.47
C LEU A 21 4.01 -9.78 -12.60
N LEU A 22 4.84 -10.76 -12.97
CA LEU A 22 4.51 -11.79 -13.95
C LEU A 22 3.53 -12.81 -13.35
N GLY A 23 2.43 -13.07 -14.04
CA GLY A 23 1.42 -14.06 -13.65
C GLY A 23 0.46 -13.57 -12.56
N HIS A 24 -0.29 -14.51 -11.97
CA HIS A 24 -1.23 -14.23 -10.89
C HIS A 24 -0.53 -14.24 -9.53
N ARG A 25 0.40 -13.30 -9.32
CA ARG A 25 1.05 -13.08 -8.02
C ARG A 25 0.18 -12.18 -7.14
N PHE A 26 0.28 -12.38 -5.83
CA PHE A 26 -0.30 -11.49 -4.85
C PHE A 26 0.41 -10.15 -4.89
N ASP A 27 -0.37 -9.07 -4.86
CA ASP A 27 0.15 -7.70 -4.99
C ASP A 27 1.09 -7.35 -3.82
N THR A 28 0.88 -7.98 -2.65
CA THR A 28 1.71 -7.86 -1.44
C THR A 28 3.20 -8.13 -1.69
N VAL A 29 3.56 -9.03 -2.63
CA VAL A 29 4.96 -9.36 -2.96
C VAL A 29 5.65 -8.20 -3.68
N GLY A 30 4.92 -7.40 -4.44
CA GLY A 30 5.48 -6.27 -5.18
C GLY A 30 5.55 -4.98 -4.37
N VAL A 31 5.00 -4.94 -3.15
CA VAL A 31 4.92 -3.69 -2.36
C VAL A 31 6.26 -3.31 -1.76
N GLU A 32 6.92 -4.27 -1.10
CA GLU A 32 8.20 -4.06 -0.44
C GLU A 32 9.25 -3.47 -1.42
N PRO A 33 9.50 -4.05 -2.60
CA PRO A 33 10.42 -3.45 -3.57
C PRO A 33 9.93 -2.10 -4.13
N LEU A 34 8.61 -1.89 -4.19
CA LEU A 34 8.05 -0.62 -4.68
C LEU A 34 8.35 0.56 -3.73
N ILE A 35 8.43 0.32 -2.41
CA ILE A 35 8.65 1.37 -1.40
C ILE A 35 10.06 1.36 -0.78
N GLU A 36 10.90 0.39 -1.14
CA GLU A 36 12.26 0.24 -0.61
C GLU A 36 13.14 1.46 -0.92
N GLY A 37 13.78 2.02 0.12
CA GLY A 37 14.69 3.16 0.00
C GLY A 37 14.03 4.49 -0.38
N ILE A 38 12.69 4.57 -0.38
CA ILE A 38 11.95 5.80 -0.64
C ILE A 38 11.58 6.43 0.70
N ASP A 39 11.95 7.70 0.88
CA ASP A 39 11.55 8.51 2.02
C ASP A 39 10.21 9.20 1.73
N PHE A 40 9.23 9.03 2.63
CA PHE A 40 7.91 9.63 2.51
C PHE A 40 7.23 9.74 3.87
N GLY A 41 6.47 10.83 4.06
CA GLY A 41 5.71 11.07 5.29
C GLY A 41 4.39 10.31 5.39
N GLY A 42 3.91 9.70 4.30
CA GLY A 42 2.72 8.87 4.33
C GLY A 42 2.43 8.12 3.03
N LEU A 43 1.66 7.04 3.16
CA LEU A 43 1.27 6.16 2.06
C LEU A 43 -0.24 6.01 2.00
N ILE A 44 -0.81 6.28 0.83
CA ILE A 44 -2.18 5.92 0.47
C ILE A 44 -2.09 4.73 -0.49
N ALA A 45 -2.66 3.59 -0.13
CA ALA A 45 -2.57 2.39 -0.95
C ALA A 45 -3.86 1.56 -0.96
N ASP A 46 -3.96 0.68 -1.95
CA ASP A 46 -5.10 -0.23 -2.10
C ASP A 46 -5.18 -1.24 -0.95
N LYS A 47 -6.37 -1.78 -0.74
CA LYS A 47 -6.64 -2.83 0.25
C LYS A 47 -5.75 -4.07 0.12
N ALA A 48 -5.28 -4.41 -1.09
CA ALA A 48 -4.35 -5.53 -1.29
C ALA A 48 -2.99 -5.34 -0.57
N PHE A 49 -2.70 -4.12 -0.10
CA PHE A 49 -1.50 -3.75 0.65
C PHE A 49 -1.73 -3.84 2.18
N ASP A 50 -2.92 -4.23 2.64
CA ASP A 50 -3.24 -4.43 4.06
C ASP A 50 -2.64 -5.75 4.61
N SER A 51 -1.31 -5.79 4.70
CA SER A 51 -0.55 -6.87 5.35
C SER A 51 0.10 -6.37 6.64
N ASP A 52 0.21 -7.25 7.63
CA ASP A 52 0.87 -6.94 8.91
C ASP A 52 2.34 -6.54 8.72
N ALA A 53 3.04 -7.19 7.79
CA ALA A 53 4.43 -6.87 7.48
C ALA A 53 4.59 -5.46 6.91
N ILE A 54 3.74 -5.09 5.93
CA ILE A 54 3.75 -3.76 5.31
C ILE A 54 3.42 -2.69 6.37
N ILE A 55 2.40 -2.93 7.20
CA ILE A 55 2.01 -1.98 8.23
C ILE A 55 3.10 -1.82 9.30
N ALA A 56 3.77 -2.92 9.69
CA ALA A 56 4.88 -2.86 10.63
C ALA A 56 6.06 -2.05 10.08
N ASP A 57 6.45 -2.27 8.82
CA ASP A 57 7.49 -1.51 8.13
C ASP A 57 7.14 -0.01 8.06
N LEU A 58 5.93 0.33 7.63
CA LEU A 58 5.49 1.73 7.54
C LEU A 58 5.43 2.42 8.91
N ASN A 59 5.01 1.71 9.96
CA ASN A 59 5.05 2.25 11.33
C ASN A 59 6.48 2.46 11.81
N ALA A 60 7.40 1.54 11.51
CA ALA A 60 8.82 1.68 11.86
C ALA A 60 9.46 2.89 11.17
N ARG A 61 9.00 3.23 9.95
CA ARG A 61 9.38 4.45 9.23
C ARG A 61 8.74 5.72 9.78
N GLY A 62 7.77 5.62 10.69
CA GLY A 62 6.98 6.77 11.17
C GLY A 62 6.04 7.35 10.11
N ALA A 63 5.75 6.62 9.04
CA ALA A 63 4.91 7.09 7.94
C ALA A 63 3.42 7.03 8.31
N LYS A 64 2.64 8.03 7.89
CA LYS A 64 1.19 7.99 8.02
C LYS A 64 0.60 6.97 7.04
N ILE A 65 -0.16 6.02 7.56
CA ILE A 65 -0.75 4.94 6.76
C ILE A 65 -2.23 5.23 6.51
N VAL A 66 -2.66 5.22 5.25
CA VAL A 66 -4.06 5.31 4.84
C VAL A 66 -4.36 4.16 3.88
N ILE A 67 -4.75 3.01 4.46
CA ILE A 67 -5.07 1.79 3.72
C ILE A 67 -6.41 1.27 4.19
N SER A 68 -7.29 0.90 3.25
CA SER A 68 -8.55 0.25 3.59
C SER A 68 -8.31 -1.17 4.10
N GLN A 69 -8.99 -1.55 5.19
CA GLN A 69 -8.87 -2.89 5.75
C GLN A 69 -9.43 -4.00 4.84
N HIS A 70 -8.69 -5.09 4.77
CA HIS A 70 -9.12 -6.34 4.18
C HIS A 70 -10.22 -6.97 5.06
N PRO A 71 -11.38 -7.36 4.50
CA PRO A 71 -12.53 -7.83 5.30
C PRO A 71 -12.26 -9.14 6.05
N ARG A 72 -11.23 -9.88 5.66
CA ARG A 72 -10.78 -11.13 6.32
C ARG A 72 -9.73 -10.91 7.40
N ARG A 73 -9.43 -9.66 7.77
CA ARG A 73 -8.44 -9.36 8.79
C ARG A 73 -9.00 -9.72 10.17
N ASP A 74 -8.30 -10.57 10.91
CA ASP A 74 -8.75 -11.06 12.22
C ASP A 74 -8.87 -9.95 13.27
N LYS A 75 -8.01 -8.93 13.19
CA LYS A 75 -7.97 -7.80 14.11
C LYS A 75 -7.88 -6.48 13.36
N PRO A 76 -8.81 -5.53 13.60
CA PRO A 76 -8.72 -4.19 13.04
C PRO A 76 -7.40 -3.50 13.43
N ASN A 77 -6.73 -2.88 12.46
CA ASN A 77 -5.64 -1.93 12.65
C ASN A 77 -6.13 -0.47 12.69
N ASP A 78 -5.37 0.41 13.37
CA ASP A 78 -5.68 1.85 13.41
C ASP A 78 -5.42 2.56 12.06
N ALA A 79 -4.64 1.95 11.16
CA ALA A 79 -4.31 2.51 9.83
C ALA A 79 -5.55 2.81 8.96
N SER A 80 -6.66 2.12 9.18
CA SER A 80 -7.91 2.34 8.44
C SER A 80 -8.85 3.39 9.05
N ARG A 81 -8.47 3.97 10.21
CA ARG A 81 -9.33 4.89 10.97
C ARG A 81 -9.60 6.19 10.21
N HIS A 82 -8.74 6.54 9.25
CA HIS A 82 -8.97 7.60 8.27
C HIS A 82 -9.83 7.09 7.11
N ARG A 83 -11.09 6.76 7.39
CA ARG A 83 -12.08 6.61 6.31
C ARG A 83 -12.34 8.00 5.73
N ALA A 84 -12.01 8.20 4.45
CA ALA A 84 -12.65 9.26 3.69
C ALA A 84 -14.16 9.00 3.80
N ARG A 85 -14.87 9.83 4.57
CA ARG A 85 -16.33 9.82 4.56
C ARG A 85 -16.71 10.18 3.13
N GLY A 86 -17.15 9.19 2.36
CA GLY A 86 -17.77 9.46 1.06
C GLY A 86 -18.89 10.44 1.31
N VAL A 87 -18.78 11.62 0.73
CA VAL A 87 -19.91 12.53 0.58
C VAL A 87 -20.77 11.89 -0.51
N HIS A 88 -21.79 11.15 -0.09
CA HIS A 88 -22.96 10.79 -0.87
C HIS A 88 -24.17 10.87 0.05
#